data_AF-A0A5K0YSB7-F1
#
_entry.id   AF-A0A5K0YSB7-F1
#
_cell.length_a   1.000
_cell.length_b   1.000
_cell.length_c   1.000
_cell.angle_alpha   90.00
_cell.angle_beta   90.00
_cell.angle_gamma   90.00
#
_symmetry.space_group_name_H-M   'P 1'
#
loop_
_entity.id
_entity.type
_entity.pdbx_description
1 polymer ?
#
loop_
_entity_poly.entity_id
_entity_poly.type
_entity_poly.pdbx_seq_one_letter_code
_entity_poly.pdbx_strand_id
1 'polypeptide(L)' 'VQSQLVCSGCRNLLLYPLGASSVCCAVCNAVTAVPPP' A
#
# COMPACT_ATOMS: atom_id res chain seq x y z
N VAL A 1 -5.82 4.20 13.27
CA VAL A 1 -5.21 2.86 13.12
C VAL A 1 -4.59 2.78 11.72
N GLN A 2 -3.33 2.38 11.58
CA GLN A 2 -2.63 2.30 10.28
C GLN A 2 -2.25 0.84 10.03
N SER A 3 -2.24 0.43 8.76
CA SER A 3 -1.91 -0.93 8.35
C SER A 3 -0.76 -0.91 7.35
N GLN A 4 -0.18 -2.09 7.10
CA GLN A 4 1.03 -2.25 6.30
C GLN A 4 0.73 -3.10 5.08
N LEU A 5 1.25 -2.69 3.93
CA LEU A 5 1.09 -3.36 2.64
C LEU A 5 2.46 -3.49 1.99
N VAL A 6 2.77 -4.67 1.47
CA VAL A 6 3.98 -4.86 0.67
C VAL A 6 3.66 -4.53 -0.78
N CYS A 7 4.43 -3.62 -1.37
CA CYS A 7 4.32 -3.33 -2.80
C CYS A 7 4.72 -4.55 -3.63
N SER A 8 3.92 -4.92 -4.63
CA SER A 8 4.22 -6.04 -5.52
C SER A 8 5.44 -5.80 -6.41
N GLY A 9 5.71 -4.55 -6.80
CA GLY A 9 6.81 -4.20 -7.70
C GLY A 9 8.17 -4.19 -7.00
N CYS A 10 8.30 -3.42 -5.93
CA CYS A 10 9.57 -3.20 -5.25
C CYS A 10 9.68 -3.88 -3.88
N ARG A 11 8.67 -4.68 -3.46
CA ARG A 11 8.59 -5.35 -2.14
C ARG A 11 8.82 -4.42 -0.94
N ASN A 12 8.65 -3.12 -1.14
CA ASN A 12 8.77 -2.16 -0.06
C ASN A 12 7.51 -2.18 0.81
N LEU A 13 7.70 -2.04 2.12
CA LEU A 13 6.61 -1.96 3.08
C LEU A 13 6.05 -0.54 3.07
N LEU A 14 4.78 -0.40 2.73
CA LEU A 14 4.05 0.86 2.75
C LEU A 14 3.08 0.89 3.90
N LEU A 15 3.19 1.95 4.69
CA LEU A 15 2.25 2.28 5.73
C LEU A 15 1.11 3.07 5.11
N TYR A 16 -0.11 2.65 5.40
CA TYR A 16 -1.31 3.35 4.93
C TYR A 16 -2.35 3.44 6.06
N PRO A 17 -3.15 4.51 6.08
CA PRO A 17 -4.26 4.63 7.02
C PRO A 17 -5.36 3.63 6.65
N LEU A 18 -5.92 2.95 7.66
CA LEU A 18 -7.06 2.05 7.46
C LEU A 18 -8.24 2.86 6.88
N GLY A 19 -8.75 2.43 5.73
CA GLY A 19 -9.75 3.15 4.94
C GLY A 19 -9.25 3.63 3.57
N ALA A 20 -7.94 3.59 3.29
CA ALA A 20 -7.43 3.80 1.94
C ALA A 20 -7.75 2.59 1.04
N SER A 21 -8.41 2.83 -0.10
CA SER A 21 -8.71 1.78 -1.10
C SER A 21 -7.48 1.39 -1.94
N SER A 22 -6.51 2.27 -2.04
CA SER A 22 -5.28 2.06 -2.82
C SER A 22 -4.11 2.82 -2.21
N VAL A 23 -2.93 2.22 -2.31
CA VAL A 23 -1.69 2.77 -1.78
C VAL A 23 -0.71 2.89 -2.93
N CYS A 24 -0.18 4.10 -3.13
CA CYS A 24 0.78 4.37 -4.17
C CYS A 24 2.20 4.24 -3.61
N CYS A 25 3.03 3.42 -4.24
CA CYS A 25 4.39 3.23 -3.77
C CYS A 25 5.25 4.44 -4.06
N ALA A 26 5.79 5.11 -3.04
CA ALA A 26 6.69 6.26 -3.24
C ALA A 26 8.03 5.88 -3.90
N VAL A 27 8.40 4.59 -3.92
CA VAL A 27 9.67 4.10 -4.46
C VAL A 27 9.56 3.80 -5.95
N CYS A 28 8.55 3.03 -6.35
CA CYS A 28 8.38 2.54 -7.71
C CYS A 28 7.12 3.08 -8.40
N ASN A 29 6.39 4.02 -7.78
CA ASN A 29 5.11 4.59 -8.23
C ASN A 29 4.01 3.55 -8.54
N ALA A 30 4.19 2.31 -8.09
CA ALA A 30 3.22 1.24 -8.28
C ALA A 30 2.02 1.41 -7.36
N VAL A 31 0.82 1.46 -7.94
CA VAL A 31 -0.46 1.50 -7.21
C VAL A 31 -0.80 0.07 -6.78
N THR A 32 -0.90 -0.17 -5.49
CA THR A 32 -1.35 -1.45 -4.93
C THR A 32 -2.73 -1.26 -4.32
N ALA A 33 -3.72 -1.99 -4.82
CA ALA A 33 -5.07 -1.98 -4.27
C ALA A 33 -5.08 -2.68 -2.91
N VAL A 34 -5.69 -2.04 -1.91
CA VAL A 34 -5.87 -2.65 -0.59
C VAL A 34 -7.15 -3.47 -0.65
N PRO A 35 -7.13 -4.76 -0.30
CA PRO A 35 -8.36 -5.53 -0.18
C PRO A 35 -9.24 -4.91 0.92
N PRO A 36 -10.55 -4.75 0.70
CA PRO A 36 -11.47 -4.39 1.78
C PRO A 36 -11.42 -5.48 2.87
N PRO A 37 -11.68 -5.12 4.15
CA PRO A 37 -11.72 -6.08 5.24
C PRO A 37 -12.78 -7.18 5.01
#